data_AF-A0A8S2G6L0-F1
#
_entry.id   AF-A0A8S2G6L0-F1
#
_cell.length_a   1.000
_cell.length_b   1.000
_cell.length_c   1.000
_cell.angle_alpha   90.00
_cell.angle_beta   90.00
_cell.angle_gamma   90.00
#
_symmetry.space_group_name_H-M   'P 1'
#
loop_
_entity.id
_entity.type
_entity.pdbx_description
1 polymer ?
#
loop_
_entity_poly.entity_id
_entity_poly.type
_entity_poly.pdbx_seq_one_letter_code
_entity_poly.pdbx_strand_id
1 'polypeptide(L)'
;TDLDVNHELISFEICKELGEYLCGLHSIELKQFGYMSEHKDIGVYSSWYQMFELDFNNLVLNQSTFLDKEQYEQTKQIYLSIKIYLIEFNRSVLVHGDIAGDNIRISSSTNGHLNGIIDYGDCLCGDGLYDLGRLLVFVK
;
A
#
# COMPACT_ATOMS: atom_id res chain seq x y z
N THR A 1 -11.31 25.07 -6.53
CA THR A 1 -10.37 24.92 -5.40
C THR A 1 -10.60 23.55 -4.84
N ASP A 2 -9.69 22.63 -5.15
CA ASP A 2 -9.72 21.29 -4.59
C ASP A 2 -9.47 21.41 -3.08
N LEU A 3 -10.30 20.72 -2.30
CA LEU A 3 -10.14 20.72 -0.85
C LEU A 3 -9.04 19.72 -0.53
N ASP A 4 -7.96 20.20 0.09
CA ASP A 4 -7.03 19.33 0.78
C ASP A 4 -7.82 18.63 1.88
N VAL A 5 -7.81 17.30 1.89
CA VAL A 5 -8.50 16.47 2.89
C VAL A 5 -7.72 16.51 4.20
N ASN A 6 -7.58 17.70 4.78
CA ASN A 6 -7.03 17.89 6.10
C ASN A 6 -8.16 17.69 7.12
N HIS A 7 -8.20 16.48 7.69
CA HIS A 7 -8.91 16.11 8.93
C HIS A 7 -10.44 16.19 8.99
N GLU A 8 -11.14 16.57 7.93
CA GLU A 8 -12.60 16.34 7.87
C GLU A 8 -12.89 14.85 7.64
N LEU A 9 -13.83 14.30 8.41
CA LEU A 9 -14.31 12.93 8.28
C LEU A 9 -14.66 12.66 6.82
N ILE A 10 -13.90 11.78 6.17
CA ILE A 10 -14.23 11.26 4.85
C ILE A 10 -15.65 10.69 4.93
N SER A 11 -16.53 11.17 4.05
CA SER A 11 -17.92 10.69 4.03
C SER A 11 -17.97 9.20 3.67
N PHE A 12 -19.04 8.53 4.10
CA PHE A 12 -19.26 7.13 3.75
C PHE A 12 -19.31 6.93 2.21
N GLU A 13 -19.87 7.90 1.50
CA GLU A 13 -19.93 7.94 0.04
C GLU A 13 -18.53 7.97 -0.59
N ILE A 14 -17.61 8.79 -0.08
CA ILE A 14 -16.23 8.81 -0.59
C ILE A 14 -15.49 7.51 -0.27
N CYS A 15 -15.68 6.94 0.93
CA CYS A 15 -15.12 5.63 1.25
C CYS A 15 -15.59 4.54 0.27
N LYS A 16 -16.86 4.61 -0.16
CA LYS A 16 -17.42 3.69 -1.14
C LYS A 16 -16.78 3.90 -2.52
N GLU A 17 -16.69 5.13 -3.00
CA GLU A 17 -16.06 5.45 -4.30
C GLU A 17 -14.58 5.04 -4.34
N LEU A 18 -13.86 5.28 -3.24
CA LEU A 18 -12.47 4.84 -3.09
C LEU A 18 -12.36 3.32 -3.10
N GLY A 19 -13.27 2.61 -2.44
CA GLY A 19 -13.33 1.15 -2.47
C GLY A 19 -13.60 0.60 -3.88
N GLU A 20 -14.54 1.20 -4.62
CA GLU A 20 -14.82 0.84 -6.01
C GLU A 20 -13.61 1.08 -6.91
N TYR A 21 -12.91 2.20 -6.71
CA TYR A 21 -11.67 2.49 -7.40
C TYR A 21 -10.57 1.45 -7.10
N LEU A 22 -10.34 1.12 -5.82
CA LEU A 22 -9.32 0.14 -5.44
C LEU A 22 -9.64 -1.24 -5.96
N CYS A 23 -10.91 -1.66 -5.96
CA CYS A 23 -11.35 -2.88 -6.62
C CYS A 23 -10.99 -2.87 -8.12
N GLY A 24 -11.16 -1.75 -8.80
CA GLY A 24 -10.75 -1.57 -10.19
C GLY A 24 -9.23 -1.69 -10.36
N LEU A 25 -8.46 -0.99 -9.53
CA LEU A 25 -7.00 -1.03 -9.56
C LEU A 25 -6.46 -2.45 -9.31
N HIS A 26 -6.95 -3.11 -8.26
CA HIS A 26 -6.56 -4.47 -7.85
C HIS A 26 -7.14 -5.56 -8.75
N SER A 27 -7.94 -5.21 -9.76
CA SER A 27 -8.34 -6.15 -10.82
C SER A 27 -7.29 -6.31 -11.91
N ILE A 28 -6.30 -5.41 -11.97
CA ILE A 28 -5.20 -5.46 -12.93
C ILE A 28 -4.16 -6.46 -12.40
N GLU A 29 -4.21 -7.70 -12.91
CA GLU A 29 -3.26 -8.75 -12.54
C GLU A 29 -1.91 -8.55 -13.21
N LEU A 30 -0.84 -8.69 -12.43
CA LEU A 30 0.55 -8.48 -12.86
C LEU A 30 1.36 -9.76 -12.65
N LYS A 31 2.56 -9.80 -13.23
CA LYS A 31 3.51 -10.91 -13.01
C LYS A 31 4.52 -10.49 -11.96
N GLN A 32 4.99 -11.48 -11.19
CA GLN A 32 6.04 -11.26 -10.16
C GLN A 32 5.59 -10.22 -9.11
N PHE A 33 6.51 -9.74 -8.28
CA PHE A 33 6.20 -8.97 -7.07
C PHE A 33 7.14 -7.79 -6.82
N GLY A 34 6.70 -6.88 -5.96
CA GLY A 34 7.34 -5.63 -5.56
C GLY A 34 7.45 -4.60 -6.67
N TYR A 35 8.47 -3.75 -6.62
CA TYR A 35 8.62 -2.61 -7.52
C TYR A 35 8.54 -3.02 -8.99
N MET A 36 7.85 -2.21 -9.80
CA MET A 36 7.75 -2.45 -11.23
C MET A 36 9.11 -2.29 -11.91
N SER A 37 9.43 -3.23 -12.79
CA SER A 37 10.60 -3.15 -13.66
C SER A 37 10.38 -2.17 -14.82
N GLU A 38 11.40 -1.96 -15.65
CA GLU A 38 11.26 -1.21 -16.91
C GLU A 38 10.18 -1.81 -17.84
N HIS A 39 9.90 -3.11 -17.68
CA HIS A 39 8.73 -3.77 -18.25
C HIS A 39 7.53 -3.55 -17.32
N LYS A 40 6.64 -2.65 -17.74
CA LYS A 40 5.52 -2.06 -16.96
C LYS A 40 4.45 -3.04 -16.44
N ASP A 41 4.68 -4.34 -16.51
CA ASP A 41 3.77 -5.43 -16.10
C ASP A 41 4.45 -6.52 -15.25
N ILE A 42 5.72 -6.35 -14.90
CA ILE A 42 6.54 -7.35 -14.21
C ILE A 42 7.24 -6.69 -13.00
N GLY A 43 6.96 -7.22 -11.81
CA GLY A 43 7.68 -6.85 -10.58
C GLY A 43 9.08 -7.47 -10.54
N VAL A 44 10.02 -6.90 -9.78
CA VAL A 44 11.42 -7.39 -9.76
C VAL A 44 11.66 -8.65 -8.90
N TYR A 45 10.69 -9.06 -8.06
CA TYR A 45 10.83 -10.19 -7.15
C TYR A 45 9.99 -11.39 -7.55
N SER A 46 10.49 -12.60 -7.29
CA SER A 46 9.79 -13.84 -7.66
C SER A 46 8.63 -14.19 -6.74
N SER A 47 8.59 -13.66 -5.52
CA SER A 47 7.51 -13.85 -4.55
C SER A 47 7.31 -12.61 -3.68
N TRP A 48 6.14 -12.49 -3.08
CA TRP A 48 5.84 -11.44 -2.10
C TRP A 48 6.73 -11.56 -0.86
N TYR A 49 6.97 -12.79 -0.41
CA TYR A 49 7.93 -13.09 0.65
C TYR A 49 9.33 -12.54 0.36
N GLN A 50 9.84 -12.69 -0.86
CA GLN A 50 11.20 -12.25 -1.19
C GLN A 50 11.40 -10.74 -0.98
N MET A 51 10.39 -9.93 -1.34
CA MET A 51 10.42 -8.49 -1.11
C MET A 51 10.47 -8.17 0.40
N PHE A 52 9.53 -8.72 1.17
CA PHE A 52 9.46 -8.47 2.62
C PHE A 52 10.65 -9.01 3.40
N GLU A 53 11.20 -10.16 3.00
CA GLU A 53 12.40 -10.73 3.62
C GLU A 53 13.60 -9.81 3.43
N LEU A 54 13.75 -9.20 2.25
CA LEU A 54 14.83 -8.25 1.98
C LEU A 54 14.69 -6.98 2.83
N ASP A 55 13.49 -6.40 2.89
CA ASP A 55 13.22 -5.21 3.70
C ASP A 55 13.40 -5.48 5.19
N PHE A 56 12.92 -6.63 5.68
CA PHE A 56 13.10 -7.02 7.08
C PHE A 56 14.56 -7.26 7.42
N ASN A 57 15.34 -7.91 6.55
CA ASN A 57 16.77 -8.11 6.77
C ASN A 57 17.53 -6.78 6.77
N ASN A 58 17.16 -5.83 5.92
CA ASN A 58 17.71 -4.48 5.94
C ASN A 58 17.40 -3.76 7.26
N LEU A 59 16.19 -3.94 7.81
CA LEU A 59 15.85 -3.43 9.14
C LEU A 59 16.72 -4.06 10.23
N VAL A 60 16.95 -5.38 10.19
CA VAL A 60 17.82 -6.10 11.14
C VAL A 60 19.25 -5.56 11.09
N LEU A 61 19.79 -5.35 9.89
CA LEU A 61 21.15 -4.81 9.71
C LEU A 61 21.29 -3.38 10.25
N ASN A 62 20.20 -2.61 10.24
CA ASN A 62 20.18 -1.21 10.68
C ASN A 62 19.46 -1.01 12.02
N GLN A 63 19.28 -2.08 12.82
CA GLN A 63 18.42 -2.10 14.01
C GLN A 63 18.63 -0.87 14.92
N SER A 64 19.88 -0.53 15.21
CA SER A 64 20.23 0.57 16.14
C SER A 64 19.91 1.98 15.64
N THR A 65 19.50 2.13 14.37
CA THR A 65 19.26 3.44 13.75
C THR A 65 17.80 3.87 13.84
N PHE A 66 16.86 2.94 13.80
CA PHE A 66 15.44 3.26 13.61
C PHE A 66 14.52 2.74 14.72
N LEU A 67 14.87 1.65 15.38
CA LEU A 67 14.05 1.01 16.39
C LEU A 67 14.85 0.79 17.67
N ASP A 68 14.22 0.98 18.82
CA ASP A 68 14.76 0.44 20.05
C ASP A 68 14.63 -1.09 20.10
N LYS A 69 15.23 -1.71 21.12
CA LYS A 69 15.24 -3.17 21.27
C LYS A 69 13.81 -3.75 21.39
N GLU A 70 12.92 -3.06 22.09
CA GLU A 70 11.56 -3.54 22.32
C GLU A 70 10.75 -3.48 21.02
N GLN A 71 10.80 -2.35 20.32
CA GLN A 71 10.15 -2.15 19.03
C GLN A 71 10.65 -3.15 17.98
N TYR A 72 11.94 -3.45 17.96
CA TYR A 72 12.50 -4.47 17.09
C TYR A 72 11.93 -5.86 17.38
N GLU A 73 11.89 -6.28 18.64
CA GLU A 73 11.34 -7.60 18.99
C GLU A 73 9.84 -7.68 18.65
N GLN A 74 9.07 -6.62 18.88
CA GLN A 74 7.66 -6.56 18.47
C GLN A 74 7.51 -6.68 16.95
N THR A 75 8.29 -5.92 16.18
CA THR A 75 8.29 -5.96 14.71
C THR A 75 8.66 -7.34 14.19
N LYS A 76 9.67 -7.98 14.80
CA LYS A 76 10.07 -9.35 14.48
C LYS A 76 8.96 -10.36 14.74
N GLN A 77 8.25 -10.26 15.86
CA GLN A 77 7.11 -11.16 16.13
C GLN A 77 5.98 -10.99 15.11
N ILE A 78 5.69 -9.74 14.70
CA ILE A 78 4.71 -9.47 13.64
C ILE A 78 5.17 -10.08 12.31
N TYR A 79 6.42 -9.87 11.90
CA TYR A 79 6.97 -10.47 10.69
C TYR A 79 6.88 -12.01 10.71
N LEU A 80 7.24 -12.63 11.82
CA LEU A 80 7.16 -14.09 11.97
C LEU A 80 5.71 -14.60 11.93
N SER A 81 4.75 -13.85 12.46
CA SER A 81 3.34 -14.25 12.46
C SER A 81 2.71 -14.20 11.07
N ILE A 82 3.13 -13.27 10.21
CA ILE A 82 2.65 -13.15 8.82
C ILE A 82 3.52 -13.93 7.81
N LYS A 83 4.65 -14.50 8.24
CA LYS A 83 5.61 -15.13 7.33
C LYS A 83 5.00 -16.21 6.44
N ILE A 84 4.15 -17.08 7.00
CA ILE A 84 3.49 -18.15 6.24
C ILE A 84 2.59 -17.55 5.15
N TYR A 85 1.80 -16.54 5.50
CA TYR A 85 0.97 -15.81 4.55
C TYR A 85 1.79 -15.26 3.37
N LEU A 86 2.91 -14.59 3.67
CA LEU A 86 3.78 -14.00 2.64
C LEU A 86 4.37 -15.07 1.69
N ILE A 87 4.68 -16.26 2.21
CA ILE A 87 5.23 -17.39 1.44
C ILE A 87 4.16 -17.98 0.52
N GLU A 88 2.93 -18.14 1.04
CA GLU A 88 1.83 -18.79 0.32
C GLU A 88 1.13 -17.85 -0.68
N PHE A 89 1.25 -16.53 -0.48
CA PHE A 89 0.63 -15.54 -1.34
C PHE A 89 1.18 -15.60 -2.77
N ASN A 90 0.28 -15.75 -3.75
CA ASN A 90 0.64 -16.02 -5.14
C ASN A 90 -0.16 -15.21 -6.18
N ARG A 91 -0.97 -14.24 -5.75
CA ARG A 91 -1.80 -13.41 -6.64
C ARG A 91 -1.30 -11.96 -6.65
N SER A 92 -0.55 -11.58 -7.67
CA SER A 92 -0.01 -10.23 -7.80
C SER A 92 -0.95 -9.32 -8.59
N VAL A 93 -1.24 -8.15 -8.04
CA VAL A 93 -2.08 -7.11 -8.67
C VAL A 93 -1.35 -5.77 -8.66
N LEU A 94 -1.83 -4.81 -9.44
CA LEU A 94 -1.34 -3.43 -9.34
C LEU A 94 -1.76 -2.82 -8.01
N VAL A 95 -0.79 -2.32 -7.24
CA VAL A 95 -0.95 -1.66 -5.95
C VAL A 95 -0.49 -0.21 -6.11
N HIS A 96 -1.23 0.75 -5.55
CA HIS A 96 -0.85 2.16 -5.59
C HIS A 96 0.41 2.43 -4.78
N GLY A 97 0.52 1.81 -3.60
CA GLY A 97 1.71 1.85 -2.75
C GLY A 97 1.72 3.02 -1.76
N ASP A 98 1.14 4.15 -2.15
CA ASP A 98 1.01 5.34 -1.28
C ASP A 98 -0.40 5.96 -1.34
N ILE A 99 -1.43 5.16 -1.07
CA ILE A 99 -2.81 5.65 -1.05
C ILE A 99 -3.08 6.45 0.25
N ALA A 100 -2.67 7.71 0.25
CA ALA A 100 -2.81 8.65 1.36
C ALA A 100 -3.73 9.83 1.00
N GLY A 101 -4.18 10.58 2.02
CA GLY A 101 -5.17 11.67 1.83
C GLY A 101 -4.70 12.77 0.88
N ASP A 102 -3.40 13.06 0.88
CA ASP A 102 -2.72 13.98 -0.03
C ASP A 102 -2.58 13.45 -1.47
N ASN A 103 -2.87 12.17 -1.72
CA ASN A 103 -2.92 11.56 -3.06
C ASN A 103 -4.36 11.35 -3.57
N ILE A 104 -5.36 11.62 -2.74
CA ILE A 104 -6.78 11.52 -3.08
C ILE A 104 -7.31 12.92 -3.45
N ARG A 105 -8.03 13.03 -4.56
CA ARG A 105 -8.61 14.30 -5.03
C ARG A 105 -10.13 14.26 -4.94
N ILE A 106 -10.68 15.08 -4.06
CA ILE A 106 -12.12 15.26 -3.89
C ILE A 106 -12.49 16.66 -4.36
N SER A 107 -13.51 16.78 -5.21
CA SER A 107 -13.90 18.10 -5.73
C SER A 107 -15.16 18.62 -5.08
N SER A 108 -15.06 19.84 -4.57
CA SER A 108 -16.22 20.61 -4.10
C SER A 108 -17.21 20.94 -5.24
N SER A 109 -16.73 21.00 -6.48
CA SER A 109 -17.59 21.25 -7.65
C SER A 109 -18.48 20.06 -8.00
N THR A 110 -18.10 18.86 -7.59
CA THR A 110 -18.84 17.62 -7.76
C THR A 110 -19.49 17.21 -6.43
N ASN A 111 -19.94 18.15 -5.60
CA ASN A 111 -20.56 17.86 -4.30
C ASN A 111 -19.72 16.94 -3.39
N GLY A 112 -18.40 16.99 -3.51
CA GLY A 112 -17.49 16.16 -2.74
C GLY A 112 -17.38 14.73 -3.26
N HIS A 113 -17.44 14.49 -4.58
CA HIS A 113 -17.10 13.20 -5.19
C HIS A 113 -15.59 13.02 -5.40
N LEU A 114 -15.15 11.76 -5.47
CA LEU A 114 -13.80 11.36 -5.85
C LEU A 114 -13.55 11.74 -7.32
N ASN A 115 -12.66 12.69 -7.53
CA ASN A 115 -12.26 13.15 -8.86
C ASN A 115 -11.05 12.39 -9.40
N GLY A 116 -10.20 11.85 -8.54
CA GLY A 116 -9.04 11.07 -8.97
C GLY A 116 -8.09 10.71 -7.86
N ILE A 117 -7.13 9.86 -8.22
CA ILE A 117 -6.00 9.45 -7.39
C ILE A 117 -4.73 9.72 -8.19
N ILE A 118 -3.73 10.29 -7.54
CA ILE A 118 -2.48 10.70 -8.16
C ILE A 118 -1.28 10.12 -7.40
N ASP A 119 -0.08 10.38 -7.95
CA ASP A 119 1.20 9.97 -7.37
C ASP A 119 1.41 8.45 -7.27
N TYR A 120 1.46 7.83 -8.44
CA TYR A 120 1.86 6.44 -8.59
C TYR A 120 3.40 6.28 -8.56
N GLY A 121 4.15 7.16 -7.90
CA GLY A 121 5.60 7.01 -7.79
C GLY A 121 6.02 5.69 -7.12
N ASP A 122 5.21 5.24 -6.16
CA ASP A 122 5.46 4.06 -5.33
C ASP A 122 4.66 2.81 -5.75
N CYS A 123 4.09 2.82 -6.95
CA CYS A 123 3.27 1.70 -7.41
C CYS A 123 4.08 0.41 -7.58
N LEU A 124 3.45 -0.71 -7.26
CA LEU A 124 4.12 -2.01 -7.18
C LEU A 124 3.19 -3.16 -7.59
N CYS A 125 3.79 -4.32 -7.86
CA CYS A 125 3.11 -5.58 -8.11
C CYS A 125 2.99 -6.33 -6.78
N GLY A 126 1.79 -6.54 -6.26
CA GLY A 126 1.69 -7.08 -4.90
C GLY A 126 0.31 -7.51 -4.46
N ASP A 127 0.16 -7.56 -3.15
CA ASP A 127 -1.10 -7.81 -2.48
C ASP A 127 -1.92 -6.52 -2.36
N GLY A 128 -3.16 -6.53 -2.86
CA GLY A 128 -4.08 -5.40 -2.71
C GLY A 128 -4.35 -4.99 -1.27
N LEU A 129 -4.15 -5.90 -0.29
CA LEU A 129 -4.21 -5.55 1.14
C LEU A 129 -3.17 -4.50 1.54
N TYR A 130 -2.09 -4.32 0.78
CA TYR A 130 -1.09 -3.30 1.03
C TYR A 130 -1.69 -1.88 1.01
N ASP A 131 -2.54 -1.58 0.01
CA ASP A 131 -3.22 -0.29 -0.09
C ASP A 131 -4.24 -0.09 1.05
N LEU A 132 -4.94 -1.16 1.46
CA LEU A 132 -5.85 -1.08 2.60
C LEU A 132 -5.11 -0.80 3.90
N GLY A 133 -3.96 -1.44 4.10
CA GLY A 133 -3.09 -1.17 5.24
C GLY A 133 -2.65 0.29 5.30
N ARG A 134 -2.31 0.89 4.14
CA ARG A 134 -1.96 2.32 4.04
C ARG A 134 -3.13 3.22 4.44
N LEU A 135 -4.33 2.98 3.93
CA LEU A 135 -5.51 3.78 4.29
C LEU A 135 -5.82 3.75 5.79
N LEU A 136 -5.72 2.58 6.42
CA LEU A 136 -6.05 2.41 7.83
C LEU A 136 -5.10 3.15 8.78
N VAL A 137 -3.87 3.45 8.36
CA VAL A 137 -2.91 4.21 9.18
C VAL A 137 -3.31 5.69 9.31
N PHE A 138 -4.05 6.23 8.34
CA PHE A 138 -4.45 7.63 8.30
C PHE A 138 -5.80 7.93 8.96
N VAL A 139 -6.60 6.90 9.24
CA VAL A 139 -7.85 7.05 10.00
C VAL A 139 -7.52 7.04 11.50
N LYS A 140 -7.30 8.22 12.08
CA LYS A 140 -7.13 8.43 13.52
C LYS A 140 -8.30 9.20 14.12
#